data_AF-A0A8J8H3X3-F1
#
_entry.id   AF-A0A8J8H3X3-F1
#
_cell.length_a   1.000
_cell.length_b   1.000
_cell.length_c   1.000
_cell.angle_alpha   90.00
_cell.angle_beta   90.00
_cell.angle_gamma   90.00
#
_symmetry.space_group_name_H-M   'P 1'
#
loop_
_entity.id
_entity.type
_entity.pdbx_description
1 polymer ?
#
loop_
_entity_poly.entity_id
_entity_poly.type
_entity_poly.pdbx_seq_one_letter_code
_entity_poly.pdbx_strand_id
1 'polypeptide(L)'
;MSAVRSPSLPLRPLTVGELLDAAMEVTRGAGRALLPVAFALAVLEQLAMVWIRVAFFDGSTFPWIGDIVGPAWLGVALGTGMEAAVIAFLGVPAARAVAAAAAGVPVRARDLLRLRRIGSAAFLVLLTFVVTCALTLLPLGWLPAYPLFGLAVAALVIDGVGPLRAVGRGVRMVLRVGARAAAVRLLGYFAWLLLRLGFGFGAASALGLVGADGLWATAACFALVNTVAYANLASLDAVLHLETRIRTEGLDIALTRVPDALTPQHLVVAR
;
A
#
# COMPACT_ATOMS: atom_id res chain seq x y z
N MET A 1 -13.97 0.70 35.92
CA MET A 1 -12.73 0.00 35.52
C MET A 1 -12.72 -0.15 34.01
N SER A 2 -12.20 0.83 33.27
CA SER A 2 -11.99 0.71 31.83
C SER A 2 -10.80 -0.20 31.59
N ALA A 3 -11.03 -1.38 31.02
CA ALA A 3 -9.96 -2.25 30.57
C ALA A 3 -9.04 -1.45 29.64
N VAL A 4 -7.81 -1.20 30.10
CA VAL A 4 -6.73 -0.65 29.27
C VAL A 4 -6.49 -1.69 28.20
N ARG A 5 -7.13 -1.53 27.04
CA ARG A 5 -6.83 -2.37 25.88
C ARG A 5 -5.41 -2.02 25.46
N SER A 6 -4.51 -2.98 25.60
CA SER A 6 -3.16 -2.85 25.04
C SER A 6 -3.29 -2.50 23.56
N PRO A 7 -2.61 -1.44 23.09
CA PRO A 7 -2.63 -1.08 21.68
C PRO A 7 -2.15 -2.29 20.87
N SER A 8 -2.86 -2.60 19.78
CA SER A 8 -2.50 -3.70 18.86
C SER A 8 -1.17 -3.45 18.15
N LEU A 9 -0.72 -2.19 18.12
CA LEU A 9 0.60 -1.82 17.63
C LEU A 9 1.54 -1.48 18.81
N PRO A 10 2.63 -2.24 18.99
CA PRO A 10 3.63 -1.93 20.01
C PRO A 10 4.30 -0.58 19.70
N LEU A 11 4.42 0.30 20.69
CA LEU A 11 5.21 1.53 20.60
C LEU A 11 6.69 1.26 20.88
N ARG A 12 7.26 0.29 20.17
CA ARG A 12 8.68 -0.06 20.22
C ARG A 12 9.21 -0.36 18.82
N PRO A 13 10.52 -0.31 18.59
CA PRO A 13 11.08 -0.73 17.31
C PRO A 13 10.76 -2.20 17.02
N LEU A 14 10.28 -2.50 15.81
CA LEU A 14 9.82 -3.83 15.41
C LEU A 14 10.83 -4.52 14.48
N THR A 15 10.93 -5.84 14.57
CA THR A 15 11.62 -6.68 13.58
C THR A 15 10.84 -6.74 12.26
N VAL A 16 11.46 -7.25 11.20
CA VAL A 16 10.79 -7.36 9.88
C VAL A 16 9.55 -8.26 9.94
N GLY A 17 9.62 -9.39 10.66
CA GLY A 17 8.47 -10.27 10.86
C GLY A 17 7.33 -9.58 11.60
N GLU A 18 7.65 -8.92 12.73
CA GLU A 18 6.67 -8.16 13.51
C GLU A 18 6.02 -7.02 12.70
N LEU A 19 6.75 -6.38 11.77
CA LEU A 19 6.18 -5.37 10.87
C LEU A 19 5.13 -5.95 9.92
N LEU A 20 5.39 -7.14 9.36
CA LEU A 20 4.45 -7.83 8.47
C LEU A 20 3.22 -8.30 9.24
N ASP A 21 3.42 -8.86 10.45
CA ASP A 21 2.33 -9.29 11.32
C ASP A 21 1.45 -8.11 11.76
N ALA A 22 2.08 -7.00 12.14
CA ALA A 22 1.39 -5.76 12.48
C ALA A 22 0.58 -5.21 11.30
N ALA A 23 1.13 -5.24 10.08
CA ALA A 23 0.40 -4.83 8.88
C ALA A 23 -0.83 -5.72 8.63
N MET A 24 -0.68 -7.04 8.78
CA MET A 24 -1.79 -8.00 8.70
C MET A 24 -2.86 -7.76 9.76
N GLU A 25 -2.45 -7.52 11.01
CA GLU A 25 -3.36 -7.24 12.12
C GLU A 25 -4.17 -5.96 11.86
N VAL A 26 -3.52 -4.90 11.38
CA VAL A 26 -4.19 -3.65 10.99
C VAL A 26 -5.17 -3.89 9.86
N THR A 27 -4.79 -4.64 8.82
CA THR A 27 -5.70 -4.98 7.72
C THR A 27 -6.91 -5.76 8.23
N ARG A 28 -6.72 -6.72 9.14
CA ARG A 28 -7.83 -7.48 9.74
C ARG A 28 -8.73 -6.60 10.60
N GLY A 29 -8.14 -5.75 11.44
CA GLY A 29 -8.87 -4.82 12.31
C GLY A 29 -9.70 -3.80 11.52
N ALA A 30 -9.17 -3.33 10.38
CA ALA A 30 -9.85 -2.40 9.49
C ALA A 30 -10.51 -3.08 8.27
N GLY A 31 -10.63 -4.40 8.26
CA GLY A 31 -11.01 -5.17 7.08
C GLY A 31 -12.38 -4.80 6.51
N ARG A 32 -13.33 -4.43 7.37
CA ARG A 32 -14.67 -3.96 6.98
C ARG A 32 -14.65 -2.65 6.16
N ALA A 33 -13.58 -1.88 6.24
CA ALA A 33 -13.39 -0.65 5.46
C ALA A 33 -12.39 -0.85 4.32
N LEU A 34 -11.25 -1.48 4.60
CA LEU A 34 -10.16 -1.63 3.63
C LEU A 34 -10.49 -2.63 2.53
N LEU A 35 -11.02 -3.81 2.86
CA LEU A 35 -11.21 -4.87 1.87
C LEU A 35 -12.28 -4.53 0.82
N PRO A 36 -13.45 -3.95 1.15
CA PRO A 36 -14.42 -3.57 0.13
C PRO A 36 -13.90 -2.50 -0.82
N VAL A 37 -13.15 -1.52 -0.30
CA VAL A 37 -12.54 -0.46 -1.12
C VAL A 37 -11.41 -1.03 -1.98
N ALA A 38 -10.56 -1.87 -1.41
CA ALA A 38 -9.50 -2.55 -2.15
C ALA A 38 -10.07 -3.44 -3.25
N PHE A 39 -11.19 -4.14 -2.98
CA PHE A 39 -11.88 -4.95 -3.97
C PHE A 39 -12.42 -4.11 -5.11
N ALA A 40 -13.14 -3.03 -4.81
CA ALA A 40 -13.65 -2.12 -5.83
C ALA A 40 -12.53 -1.57 -6.71
N LEU A 41 -11.43 -1.12 -6.11
CA LEU A 41 -10.27 -0.60 -6.83
C LEU A 41 -9.55 -1.67 -7.64
N ALA A 42 -9.38 -2.88 -7.09
CA ALA A 42 -8.76 -4.00 -7.79
C ALA A 42 -9.60 -4.44 -8.99
N VAL A 43 -10.94 -4.44 -8.88
CA VAL A 43 -11.83 -4.69 -10.02
C VAL A 43 -11.63 -3.61 -11.08
N LEU A 44 -11.69 -2.32 -10.72
CA LEU A 44 -11.50 -1.22 -11.66
C LEU A 44 -10.14 -1.27 -12.37
N GLU A 45 -9.07 -1.57 -11.61
CA GLU A 45 -7.74 -1.79 -12.17
C GLU A 45 -7.75 -2.96 -13.14
N GLN A 46 -8.33 -4.11 -12.77
CA GLN A 46 -8.33 -5.27 -13.66
C GLN A 46 -9.18 -5.05 -14.92
N LEU A 47 -10.27 -4.27 -14.84
CA LEU A 47 -11.00 -3.81 -16.02
C LEU A 47 -10.09 -3.01 -16.95
N ALA A 48 -9.33 -2.04 -16.43
CA ALA A 48 -8.37 -1.28 -17.22
C ALA A 48 -7.25 -2.17 -17.78
N MET A 49 -6.75 -3.13 -16.99
CA MET A 49 -5.73 -4.08 -17.42
C MET A 49 -6.21 -5.03 -18.52
N VAL A 50 -7.50 -5.40 -18.56
CA VAL A 50 -8.05 -6.16 -19.69
C VAL A 50 -7.90 -5.38 -20.99
N TRP A 51 -8.23 -4.09 -21.00
CA TRP A 51 -8.06 -3.23 -22.18
C TRP A 51 -6.59 -3.06 -22.56
N ILE A 52 -5.70 -2.87 -21.58
CA ILE A 52 -4.25 -2.81 -21.82
C ILE A 52 -3.74 -4.13 -22.41
N ARG A 53 -4.21 -5.28 -21.92
CA ARG A 53 -3.86 -6.61 -22.46
C ARG A 53 -4.27 -6.76 -23.91
N VAL A 54 -5.47 -6.35 -24.27
CA VAL A 54 -5.91 -6.38 -25.68
C VAL A 54 -5.08 -5.44 -26.54
N ALA A 55 -4.76 -4.23 -26.06
CA ALA A 55 -4.06 -3.22 -26.85
C ALA A 55 -2.56 -3.46 -27.03
N PHE A 56 -1.89 -4.05 -26.04
CA PHE A 56 -0.41 -4.14 -26.00
C PHE A 56 0.13 -5.57 -25.97
N PHE A 57 -0.71 -6.57 -25.70
CA PHE A 57 -0.29 -7.95 -25.42
C PHE A 57 -1.15 -9.00 -26.15
N ASP A 58 -1.89 -8.60 -27.20
CA ASP A 58 -2.80 -9.48 -27.98
C ASP A 58 -3.80 -10.26 -27.11
N GLY A 59 -4.20 -9.68 -25.97
CA GLY A 59 -5.09 -10.31 -25.00
C GLY A 59 -4.41 -11.32 -24.08
N SER A 60 -3.11 -11.56 -24.22
CA SER A 60 -2.34 -12.46 -23.35
C SER A 60 -2.30 -11.91 -21.92
N THR A 61 -2.56 -12.79 -20.95
CA THR A 61 -2.39 -12.46 -19.52
C THR A 61 -0.94 -12.62 -19.06
N PHE A 62 -0.20 -13.54 -19.69
CA PHE A 62 1.21 -13.82 -19.41
C PHE A 62 2.00 -13.74 -20.72
N PRO A 63 2.26 -12.53 -21.24
CA PRO A 63 3.06 -12.36 -22.45
C PRO A 63 4.47 -12.90 -22.22
N TRP A 64 5.10 -13.43 -23.27
CA TRP A 64 6.47 -13.93 -23.19
C TRP A 64 7.42 -12.75 -22.96
N ILE A 65 8.44 -12.92 -22.11
CA ILE A 65 9.26 -11.77 -21.66
C ILE A 65 9.98 -11.04 -22.80
N GLY A 66 10.34 -11.76 -23.87
CA GLY A 66 10.92 -11.21 -25.09
C GLY A 66 9.96 -10.33 -25.91
N ASP A 67 8.64 -10.49 -25.73
CA ASP A 67 7.62 -9.68 -26.42
C ASP A 67 7.34 -8.38 -25.66
N ILE A 68 7.79 -8.28 -24.40
CA ILE A 68 7.61 -7.10 -23.56
C ILE A 68 8.69 -6.06 -23.88
N VAL A 69 8.66 -5.53 -25.10
CA VAL A 69 9.60 -4.52 -25.59
C VAL A 69 8.86 -3.38 -26.30
N GLY A 70 9.53 -2.23 -26.46
CA GLY A 70 8.97 -1.10 -27.21
C GLY A 70 7.62 -0.63 -26.64
N PRO A 71 6.55 -0.52 -27.47
CA PRO A 71 5.23 -0.10 -27.00
C PRO A 71 4.61 -1.01 -25.94
N ALA A 72 4.91 -2.31 -25.93
CA ALA A 72 4.40 -3.23 -24.91
C ALA A 72 4.91 -2.86 -23.51
N TRP A 73 6.10 -2.27 -23.42
CA TRP A 73 6.66 -1.75 -22.17
C TRP A 73 5.84 -0.59 -21.58
N LEU A 74 5.16 0.19 -22.42
CA LEU A 74 4.20 1.21 -21.94
C LEU A 74 3.02 0.55 -21.22
N GLY A 75 2.54 -0.60 -21.69
CA GLY A 75 1.51 -1.38 -21.01
C GLY A 75 1.95 -1.82 -19.60
N VAL A 76 3.21 -2.23 -19.45
CA VAL A 76 3.82 -2.53 -18.13
C VAL A 76 3.87 -1.30 -17.24
N ALA A 77 4.34 -0.17 -17.80
CA ALA A 77 4.42 1.09 -17.06
C ALA A 77 3.05 1.56 -16.56
N LEU A 78 2.02 1.50 -17.41
CA LEU A 78 0.64 1.84 -17.05
C LEU A 78 0.09 0.91 -15.96
N GLY A 79 0.28 -0.40 -16.10
CA GLY A 79 -0.14 -1.38 -15.08
C GLY A 79 0.52 -1.12 -13.72
N THR A 80 1.84 -0.90 -13.72
CA THR A 80 2.60 -0.61 -12.51
C THR A 80 2.18 0.71 -11.87
N GLY A 81 1.92 1.74 -12.68
CA GLY A 81 1.41 3.02 -12.19
C GLY A 81 0.02 2.91 -11.57
N MET A 82 -0.90 2.17 -12.20
CA MET A 82 -2.26 1.94 -11.65
C MET A 82 -2.20 1.22 -10.32
N GLU A 83 -1.39 0.17 -10.23
CA GLU A 83 -1.18 -0.56 -8.99
C GLU A 83 -0.69 0.36 -7.86
N ALA A 84 0.36 1.14 -8.13
CA ALA A 84 0.91 2.08 -7.16
C ALA A 84 -0.13 3.14 -6.74
N ALA A 85 -0.98 3.59 -7.67
CA ALA A 85 -2.07 4.53 -7.40
C ALA A 85 -3.15 3.91 -6.49
N VAL A 86 -3.54 2.66 -6.71
CA VAL A 86 -4.49 1.93 -5.87
C VAL A 86 -3.94 1.79 -4.45
N ILE A 87 -2.68 1.37 -4.31
CA ILE A 87 -2.04 1.24 -3.01
C ILE A 87 -1.92 2.59 -2.31
N ALA A 88 -1.53 3.65 -3.02
CA ALA A 88 -1.49 5.01 -2.46
C ALA A 88 -2.86 5.50 -2.00
N PHE A 89 -3.93 5.18 -2.74
CA PHE A 89 -5.29 5.53 -2.34
C PHE A 89 -5.70 4.80 -1.05
N LEU A 90 -5.43 3.48 -0.98
CA LEU A 90 -5.69 2.66 0.21
C LEU A 90 -4.80 3.05 1.40
N GLY A 91 -3.65 3.66 1.14
CA GLY A 91 -2.76 4.21 2.16
C GLY A 91 -3.46 5.21 3.07
N VAL A 92 -4.49 5.92 2.60
CA VAL A 92 -5.22 6.90 3.42
C VAL A 92 -6.01 6.22 4.56
N PRO A 93 -6.98 5.32 4.28
CA PRO A 93 -7.66 4.58 5.34
C PRO A 93 -6.70 3.67 6.13
N ALA A 94 -5.68 3.10 5.51
CA ALA A 94 -4.69 2.27 6.21
C ALA A 94 -3.90 3.07 7.26
N ALA A 95 -3.41 4.26 6.89
CA ALA A 95 -2.69 5.15 7.81
C ALA A 95 -3.54 5.60 9.00
N ARG A 96 -4.85 5.81 8.79
CA ARG A 96 -5.78 6.11 9.89
C ARG A 96 -6.02 4.91 10.79
N ALA A 97 -6.12 3.71 10.22
CA ALA A 97 -6.26 2.48 10.99
C ALA A 97 -5.02 2.25 11.86
N VAL A 98 -3.82 2.42 11.31
CA VAL A 98 -2.55 2.37 12.05
C VAL A 98 -2.52 3.42 13.16
N ALA A 99 -2.85 4.68 12.86
CA ALA A 99 -2.85 5.75 13.84
C ALA A 99 -3.80 5.46 15.02
N ALA A 100 -4.98 4.92 14.75
CA ALA A 100 -5.93 4.57 15.79
C ALA A 100 -5.54 3.29 16.55
N ALA A 101 -4.98 2.28 15.88
CA ALA A 101 -4.42 1.09 16.51
C ALA A 101 -3.29 1.43 17.48
N ALA A 102 -2.38 2.32 17.08
CA ALA A 102 -1.30 2.83 17.94
C ALA A 102 -1.82 3.63 19.13
N ALA A 103 -2.94 4.35 18.97
CA ALA A 103 -3.61 5.07 20.04
C ALA A 103 -4.53 4.17 20.91
N GLY A 104 -4.72 2.89 20.57
CA GLY A 104 -5.66 2.00 21.27
C GLY A 104 -7.13 2.38 21.11
N VAL A 105 -7.49 3.17 20.09
CA VAL A 105 -8.84 3.70 19.88
C VAL A 105 -9.62 2.82 18.89
N PRO A 106 -10.87 2.43 19.20
CA PRO A 106 -11.68 1.66 18.26
C PRO A 106 -12.02 2.48 17.02
N VAL A 107 -11.92 1.86 15.86
CA VAL A 107 -12.14 2.53 14.58
C VAL A 107 -13.46 2.10 13.96
N ARG A 108 -14.29 3.07 13.58
CA ARG A 108 -15.48 2.80 12.76
C ARG A 108 -15.11 2.95 11.28
N ALA A 109 -15.61 2.03 10.44
CA ALA A 109 -15.33 2.03 9.01
C ALA A 109 -15.63 3.39 8.34
N ARG A 110 -16.72 4.05 8.73
CA ARG A 110 -17.08 5.38 8.24
C ARG A 110 -16.01 6.44 8.49
N ASP A 111 -15.30 6.35 9.63
CA ASP A 111 -14.31 7.36 10.01
C ASP A 111 -13.00 7.16 9.24
N LEU A 112 -12.69 5.92 8.85
CA LEU A 112 -11.58 5.62 7.94
C LEU A 112 -11.79 6.18 6.55
N LEU A 113 -13.03 6.11 6.04
CA LEU A 113 -13.37 6.50 4.68
C LEU A 113 -13.70 8.00 4.53
N ARG A 114 -13.74 8.77 5.63
CA ARG A 114 -14.01 10.22 5.55
C ARG A 114 -12.96 10.94 4.72
N LEU A 115 -13.31 11.49 3.57
CA LEU A 115 -12.36 12.13 2.65
C LEU A 115 -11.96 13.56 3.09
N ARG A 116 -11.44 13.72 4.32
CA ARG A 116 -10.76 14.95 4.74
C ARG A 116 -9.53 15.15 3.85
N ARG A 117 -9.40 16.34 3.25
CA ARG A 117 -8.32 16.68 2.31
C ARG A 117 -8.27 15.78 1.06
N ILE A 118 -9.43 15.47 0.49
CA ILE A 118 -9.54 14.67 -0.74
C ILE A 118 -8.63 15.19 -1.86
N GLY A 119 -8.50 16.51 -2.02
CA GLY A 119 -7.61 17.10 -3.04
C GLY A 119 -6.14 16.76 -2.83
N SER A 120 -5.65 16.72 -1.59
CA SER A 120 -4.27 16.34 -1.29
C SER A 120 -4.03 14.85 -1.49
N ALA A 121 -4.99 14.01 -1.11
CA ALA A 121 -4.92 12.57 -1.35
C ALA A 121 -4.97 12.25 -2.85
N ALA A 122 -5.91 12.84 -3.58
CA ALA A 122 -6.05 12.69 -5.03
C ALA A 122 -4.80 13.18 -5.77
N PHE A 123 -4.23 14.30 -5.35
CA PHE A 123 -2.95 14.78 -5.89
C PHE A 123 -1.81 13.77 -5.68
N LEU A 124 -1.67 13.20 -4.47
CA LEU A 124 -0.64 12.19 -4.22
C LEU A 124 -0.88 10.92 -5.03
N VAL A 125 -2.12 10.45 -5.13
CA VAL A 125 -2.48 9.27 -5.95
C VAL A 125 -2.11 9.50 -7.41
N LEU A 126 -2.47 10.65 -7.97
CA LEU A 126 -2.12 11.02 -9.34
C LEU A 126 -0.60 11.16 -9.53
N LEU A 127 0.08 11.79 -8.58
CA LEU A 127 1.53 11.95 -8.63
C LEU A 127 2.24 10.57 -8.58
N THR A 128 1.79 9.68 -7.70
CA THR A 128 2.30 8.31 -7.60
C THR A 128 2.06 7.54 -8.89
N PHE A 129 0.87 7.67 -9.50
CA PHE A 129 0.59 7.08 -10.82
C PHE A 129 1.59 7.58 -11.87
N VAL A 130 1.67 8.89 -12.08
CA VAL A 130 2.49 9.51 -13.13
C VAL A 130 3.97 9.19 -12.96
N VAL A 131 4.49 9.36 -11.74
CA VAL A 131 5.92 9.12 -11.48
C VAL A 131 6.27 7.65 -11.56
N THR A 132 5.42 6.74 -11.04
CA THR A 132 5.66 5.30 -11.17
C THR A 132 5.62 4.86 -12.63
N CYS A 133 4.65 5.34 -13.42
CA CYS A 133 4.61 5.13 -14.86
C CYS A 133 5.91 5.59 -15.52
N ALA A 134 6.30 6.85 -15.30
CA ALA A 134 7.48 7.45 -15.92
C ALA A 134 8.77 6.72 -15.55
N LEU A 135 8.96 6.36 -14.28
CA LEU A 135 10.14 5.61 -13.84
C LEU A 135 10.14 4.18 -14.38
N THR A 136 8.97 3.53 -14.47
CA THR A 136 8.88 2.16 -14.99
C THR A 136 9.20 2.07 -16.47
N LEU A 137 9.19 3.18 -17.23
CA LEU A 137 9.73 3.20 -18.60
C LEU A 137 11.21 2.81 -18.66
N LEU A 138 11.94 2.95 -17.54
CA LEU A 138 13.25 2.32 -17.36
C LEU A 138 13.05 0.90 -16.79
N PRO A 139 13.66 -0.15 -17.37
CA PRO A 139 13.43 -1.55 -16.98
C PRO A 139 13.48 -1.87 -15.48
N LEU A 140 14.24 -1.11 -14.70
CA LEU A 140 14.38 -1.26 -13.25
C LEU A 140 13.93 -0.01 -12.46
N GLY A 141 13.35 1.00 -13.11
CA GLY A 141 12.94 2.22 -12.44
C GLY A 141 11.73 2.04 -11.51
N TRP A 142 11.02 0.92 -11.60
CA TRP A 142 9.98 0.56 -10.64
C TRP A 142 10.54 0.29 -9.22
N LEU A 143 11.79 -0.21 -9.11
CA LEU A 143 12.44 -0.50 -7.81
C LEU A 143 12.51 0.73 -6.90
N PRO A 144 12.98 1.91 -7.35
CA PRO A 144 12.93 3.12 -6.54
C PRO A 144 11.53 3.75 -6.46
N ALA A 145 10.64 3.51 -7.44
CA ALA A 145 9.32 4.12 -7.46
C ALA A 145 8.42 3.66 -6.30
N TYR A 146 8.36 2.35 -6.06
CA TYR A 146 7.51 1.75 -5.02
C TYR A 146 7.77 2.26 -3.59
N PRO A 147 9.02 2.25 -3.07
CA PRO A 147 9.27 2.70 -1.71
C PRO A 147 9.07 4.21 -1.54
N LEU A 148 9.24 5.01 -2.59
CA LEU A 148 9.23 6.47 -2.52
C LEU A 148 7.87 7.05 -2.12
N PHE A 149 6.77 6.46 -2.62
CA PHE A 149 5.43 7.00 -2.40
C PHE A 149 4.65 6.35 -1.27
N GLY A 150 4.98 5.11 -0.89
CA GLY A 150 4.30 4.41 0.19
C GLY A 150 4.25 5.21 1.49
N LEU A 151 5.41 5.73 1.93
CA LEU A 151 5.51 6.55 3.14
C LEU A 151 4.91 7.96 2.99
N ALA A 152 4.80 8.49 1.78
CA ALA A 152 4.28 9.84 1.55
C ALA A 152 2.80 9.96 1.95
N VAL A 153 2.00 8.93 1.67
CA VAL A 153 0.58 8.93 2.07
C VAL A 153 0.45 8.78 3.59
N ALA A 154 1.26 7.94 4.22
CA ALA A 154 1.31 7.82 5.66
C ALA A 154 1.70 9.16 6.32
N ALA A 155 2.68 9.88 5.77
CA ALA A 155 3.07 11.21 6.23
C ALA A 155 1.93 12.23 6.08
N LEU A 156 1.21 12.22 4.97
CA LEU A 156 0.05 13.10 4.74
C LEU A 156 -1.00 12.94 5.85
N VAL A 157 -1.26 11.69 6.25
CA VAL A 157 -2.34 11.33 7.17
C VAL A 157 -1.91 11.38 8.63
N ILE A 158 -0.82 10.71 8.99
CA ILE A 158 -0.34 10.56 10.38
C ILE A 158 0.32 11.85 10.86
N ASP A 159 1.10 12.53 10.00
CA ASP A 159 1.79 13.77 10.37
C ASP A 159 0.97 15.02 10.01
N GLY A 160 -0.16 14.84 9.30
CA GLY A 160 -1.08 15.94 8.98
C GLY A 160 -0.48 17.06 8.13
N VAL A 161 0.61 16.79 7.40
CA VAL A 161 1.30 17.78 6.55
C VAL A 161 0.60 17.98 5.20
N GLY A 162 1.01 18.99 4.41
CA GLY A 162 0.54 19.19 3.04
C GLY A 162 1.19 18.21 2.05
N PRO A 163 0.63 18.00 0.84
CA PRO A 163 1.03 16.93 -0.08
C PRO A 163 2.50 17.01 -0.50
N LEU A 164 3.01 18.19 -0.88
CA LEU A 164 4.41 18.34 -1.28
C LEU A 164 5.39 18.07 -0.11
N ARG A 165 5.02 18.51 1.10
CA ARG A 165 5.81 18.21 2.31
C ARG A 165 5.73 16.73 2.67
N ALA A 166 4.60 16.07 2.40
CA ALA A 166 4.42 14.65 2.62
C ALA A 166 5.36 13.82 1.73
N VAL A 167 5.52 14.20 0.46
CA VAL A 167 6.50 13.58 -0.46
C VAL A 167 7.91 13.76 0.07
N GLY A 168 8.33 14.99 0.37
CA GLY A 168 9.69 15.26 0.88
C GLY A 168 9.98 14.54 2.21
N ARG A 169 8.97 14.39 3.07
CA ARG A 169 9.07 13.64 4.32
C ARG A 169 9.16 12.14 4.10
N GLY A 170 8.33 11.59 3.20
CA GLY A 170 8.39 10.20 2.78
C GLY A 170 9.79 9.85 2.26
N VAL A 171 10.32 10.61 1.30
CA VAL A 171 11.68 10.44 0.76
C VAL A 171 12.73 10.46 1.87
N ARG A 172 12.67 11.44 2.78
CA ARG A 172 13.63 11.53 3.90
C ARG A 172 13.56 10.32 4.81
N MET A 173 12.37 9.79 5.08
CA MET A 173 12.19 8.59 5.91
C MET A 173 12.67 7.34 5.21
N VAL A 174 12.39 7.19 3.91
CA VAL A 174 12.90 6.08 3.10
C VAL A 174 14.43 6.03 3.13
N LEU A 175 15.11 7.17 3.08
CA LEU A 175 16.58 7.25 3.07
C LEU A 175 17.24 7.14 4.44
N ARG A 176 16.47 7.29 5.53
CA ARG A 176 17.01 7.17 6.90
C ARG A 176 17.28 5.70 7.25
N VAL A 177 18.14 5.50 8.26
CA VAL A 177 18.49 4.18 8.82
C VAL A 177 18.94 3.22 7.70
N GLY A 178 19.86 3.68 6.84
CA GLY A 178 20.45 2.85 5.77
C GLY A 178 19.42 2.32 4.76
N ALA A 179 18.37 3.09 4.47
CA ALA A 179 17.29 2.69 3.57
C ALA A 179 16.49 1.44 3.99
N ARG A 180 16.48 1.12 5.30
CA ARG A 180 15.73 -0.03 5.82
C ARG A 180 14.26 -0.01 5.44
N ALA A 181 13.59 1.14 5.51
CA ALA A 181 12.18 1.24 5.13
C ALA A 181 11.97 0.87 3.66
N ALA A 182 12.89 1.29 2.78
CA ALA A 182 12.88 0.89 1.37
C ALA A 182 13.03 -0.62 1.21
N ALA A 183 14.01 -1.22 1.91
CA ALA A 183 14.30 -2.65 1.84
C ALA A 183 13.12 -3.50 2.33
N VAL A 184 12.49 -3.14 3.45
CA VAL A 184 11.31 -3.86 3.96
C VAL A 184 10.12 -3.69 3.01
N ARG A 185 9.94 -2.50 2.44
CA ARG A 185 8.87 -2.27 1.47
C ARG A 185 9.05 -3.09 0.20
N LEU A 186 10.27 -3.15 -0.32
CA LEU A 186 10.63 -4.00 -1.45
C LEU A 186 10.46 -5.47 -1.11
N LEU A 187 10.85 -5.93 0.08
CA LEU A 187 10.63 -7.30 0.52
C LEU A 187 9.14 -7.65 0.56
N GLY A 188 8.30 -6.77 1.14
CA GLY A 188 6.86 -6.95 1.16
C GLY A 188 6.25 -6.99 -0.25
N TYR A 189 6.76 -6.14 -1.15
CA TYR A 189 6.40 -6.18 -2.56
C TYR A 189 6.85 -7.49 -3.24
N PHE A 190 8.10 -7.91 -3.10
CA PHE A 190 8.57 -9.16 -3.71
C PHE A 190 7.81 -10.39 -3.20
N ALA A 191 7.56 -10.48 -1.89
CA ALA A 191 6.75 -11.55 -1.31
C ALA A 191 5.35 -11.57 -1.94
N TRP A 192 4.73 -10.39 -2.09
CA TRP A 192 3.48 -10.26 -2.80
C TRP A 192 3.58 -10.68 -4.27
N LEU A 193 4.63 -10.27 -4.98
CA LEU A 193 4.78 -10.53 -6.41
C LEU A 193 4.88 -12.04 -6.67
N LEU A 194 5.63 -12.74 -5.82
CA LEU A 194 5.73 -14.20 -5.85
C LEU A 194 4.37 -14.86 -5.59
N LEU A 195 3.63 -14.40 -4.57
CA LEU A 195 2.28 -14.90 -4.31
C LEU A 195 1.35 -14.62 -5.50
N ARG A 196 1.38 -13.41 -6.05
CA ARG A 196 0.57 -13.01 -7.20
C ARG A 196 0.85 -13.90 -8.41
N LEU A 197 2.13 -14.17 -8.72
CA LEU A 197 2.50 -15.06 -9.81
C LEU A 197 2.04 -16.49 -9.52
N GLY A 198 2.29 -17.01 -8.32
CA GLY A 198 1.85 -18.36 -7.94
C GLY A 198 0.33 -18.55 -8.04
N PHE A 199 -0.44 -17.62 -7.48
CA PHE A 199 -1.90 -17.64 -7.59
C PHE A 199 -2.38 -17.39 -9.02
N GLY A 200 -1.72 -16.51 -9.77
CA GLY A 200 -2.07 -16.21 -11.15
C GLY A 200 -1.89 -17.42 -12.07
N PHE A 201 -0.72 -18.06 -12.02
CA PHE A 201 -0.45 -19.29 -12.77
C PHE A 201 -1.35 -20.44 -12.29
N GLY A 202 -1.49 -20.64 -10.98
CA GLY A 202 -2.35 -21.68 -10.43
C GLY A 202 -3.83 -21.51 -10.82
N ALA A 203 -4.34 -20.29 -10.77
CA ALA A 203 -5.70 -19.98 -11.20
C ALA A 203 -5.88 -20.18 -12.70
N ALA A 204 -4.95 -19.72 -13.53
CA ALA A 204 -5.00 -19.94 -14.97
C ALA A 204 -4.99 -21.44 -15.32
N SER A 205 -4.12 -22.23 -14.68
CA SER A 205 -4.10 -23.69 -14.85
C SER A 205 -5.41 -24.34 -14.42
N ALA A 206 -5.96 -23.96 -13.26
CA ALA A 206 -7.23 -24.51 -12.77
C ALA A 206 -8.41 -24.15 -13.68
N LEU A 207 -8.46 -22.93 -14.20
CA LEU A 207 -9.47 -22.49 -15.16
C LEU A 207 -9.37 -23.27 -16.49
N GLY A 208 -8.15 -23.54 -16.97
CA GLY A 208 -7.94 -24.36 -18.16
C GLY A 208 -8.43 -25.80 -18.02
N LEU A 209 -8.33 -26.39 -16.81
CA LEU A 209 -8.85 -27.74 -16.56
C LEU A 209 -10.37 -27.86 -16.68
N VAL A 210 -11.10 -26.76 -16.50
CA VAL A 210 -12.57 -26.72 -16.58
C VAL A 210 -13.08 -26.01 -17.85
N GLY A 211 -12.18 -25.67 -18.79
CA GLY A 211 -12.52 -24.94 -20.01
C GLY A 211 -13.07 -23.53 -19.78
N ALA A 212 -12.69 -22.91 -18.65
CA ALA A 212 -13.04 -21.54 -18.29
C ALA A 212 -11.83 -20.59 -18.36
N ASP A 213 -10.79 -20.99 -19.09
CA ASP A 213 -9.62 -20.17 -19.38
C ASP A 213 -10.01 -19.02 -20.30
N GLY A 214 -10.12 -17.83 -19.72
CA GLY A 214 -10.48 -16.63 -20.44
C GLY A 214 -9.93 -15.40 -19.74
N LEU A 215 -9.65 -14.36 -20.53
CA LEU A 215 -9.09 -13.09 -20.07
C LEU A 215 -9.88 -12.51 -18.87
N TRP A 216 -11.21 -12.57 -18.94
CA TRP A 216 -12.10 -12.08 -17.88
C TRP A 216 -12.07 -12.94 -16.61
N ALA A 217 -12.03 -14.27 -16.75
CA ALA A 217 -11.94 -15.18 -15.61
C ALA A 217 -10.61 -14.99 -14.87
N THR A 218 -9.51 -14.91 -15.61
CA THR A 218 -8.18 -14.63 -15.06
C THR A 218 -8.15 -13.25 -14.41
N ALA A 219 -8.70 -12.21 -15.03
CA ALA A 219 -8.81 -10.88 -14.45
C ALA A 219 -9.60 -10.88 -13.13
N ALA A 220 -10.67 -11.66 -13.01
CA ALA A 220 -11.42 -11.82 -11.77
C ALA A 220 -10.56 -12.46 -10.67
N CYS A 221 -9.77 -13.49 -10.99
CA CYS A 221 -8.83 -14.10 -10.04
C CYS A 221 -7.77 -13.09 -9.56
N PHE A 222 -7.18 -12.32 -10.47
CA PHE A 222 -6.23 -11.26 -10.11
C PHE A 222 -6.87 -10.20 -9.23
N ALA A 223 -8.12 -9.78 -9.49
CA ALA A 223 -8.81 -8.81 -8.66
C ALA A 223 -8.98 -9.30 -7.21
N LEU A 224 -9.31 -10.58 -7.01
CA LEU A 224 -9.44 -11.20 -5.69
C LEU A 224 -8.11 -11.22 -4.94
N VAL A 225 -7.02 -11.65 -5.59
CA VAL A 225 -5.69 -11.68 -4.99
C VAL A 225 -5.19 -10.26 -4.67
N ASN A 226 -5.38 -9.33 -5.61
CA ASN A 226 -4.99 -7.92 -5.45
C ASN A 226 -5.74 -7.24 -4.32
N THR A 227 -6.98 -7.60 -4.05
CA THR A 227 -7.78 -7.03 -2.94
C THR A 227 -7.06 -7.15 -1.61
N VAL A 228 -6.60 -8.36 -1.27
CA VAL A 228 -5.92 -8.63 0.00
C VAL A 228 -4.53 -8.02 -0.01
N ALA A 229 -3.82 -8.17 -1.13
CA ALA A 229 -2.49 -7.65 -1.32
C ALA A 229 -2.41 -6.13 -1.13
N TYR A 230 -3.24 -5.37 -1.83
CA TYR A 230 -3.19 -3.91 -1.83
C TYR A 230 -3.54 -3.34 -0.46
N ALA A 231 -4.53 -3.95 0.22
CA ALA A 231 -4.83 -3.60 1.60
C ALA A 231 -3.63 -3.83 2.52
N ASN A 232 -2.95 -4.97 2.41
CA ASN A 232 -1.77 -5.29 3.21
C ASN A 232 -0.57 -4.41 2.92
N LEU A 233 -0.27 -4.12 1.65
CA LEU A 233 0.85 -3.25 1.27
C LEU A 233 0.63 -1.81 1.75
N ALA A 234 -0.61 -1.31 1.67
CA ALA A 234 -0.98 -0.01 2.22
C ALA A 234 -0.86 0.03 3.75
N SER A 235 -1.28 -1.04 4.45
CA SER A 235 -1.08 -1.17 5.90
C SER A 235 0.40 -1.23 6.27
N LEU A 236 1.20 -1.97 5.51
CA LEU A 236 2.65 -2.06 5.70
C LEU A 236 3.32 -0.70 5.58
N ASP A 237 2.96 0.11 4.57
CA ASP A 237 3.47 1.48 4.40
C ASP A 237 3.21 2.36 5.62
N ALA A 238 1.98 2.28 6.16
CA ALA A 238 1.61 3.05 7.34
C ALA A 238 2.34 2.59 8.61
N VAL A 239 2.47 1.28 8.82
CA VAL A 239 3.21 0.71 9.96
C VAL A 239 4.71 1.05 9.85
N LEU A 240 5.29 0.94 8.66
CA LEU A 240 6.68 1.31 8.39
C LEU A 240 6.95 2.79 8.66
N HIS A 241 6.04 3.67 8.28
CA HIS A 241 6.15 5.10 8.59
C HIS A 241 6.19 5.34 10.10
N LEU A 242 5.25 4.75 10.84
CA LEU A 242 5.18 4.88 12.30
C LEU A 242 6.44 4.32 12.97
N GLU A 243 6.90 3.15 12.56
CA GLU A 243 8.09 2.51 13.12
C GLU A 243 9.37 3.30 12.82
N THR A 244 9.47 3.88 11.62
CA THR A 244 10.59 4.76 11.26
C THR A 244 10.60 6.00 12.15
N ARG A 245 9.43 6.55 12.52
CA ARG A 245 9.34 7.65 13.49
C ARG A 245 9.73 7.23 14.90
N ILE A 246 9.33 6.04 15.35
CA ILE A 246 9.78 5.51 16.65
C ILE A 246 11.32 5.43 16.67
N ARG A 247 11.93 4.87 15.63
CA ARG A 247 13.39 4.72 15.55
C ARG A 247 14.17 6.02 15.42
N THR A 248 13.65 7.00 14.66
CA THR A 248 14.45 8.16 14.24
C THR A 248 14.01 9.47 14.86
N GLU A 249 12.80 9.54 15.41
CA GLU A 249 12.20 10.76 15.97
C GLU A 249 11.82 10.57 17.45
N GLY A 250 12.03 9.39 18.05
CA GLY A 250 11.70 9.14 19.46
C GLY A 250 10.20 9.27 19.75
N LEU A 251 9.36 8.89 18.78
CA LEU A 251 7.90 9.02 18.89
C LEU A 251 7.34 8.28 20.11
N ASP A 252 7.91 7.12 20.46
CA ASP A 252 7.58 6.35 21.66
C ASP A 252 7.80 7.15 22.95
N ILE A 253 8.92 7.87 23.06
CA ILE A 253 9.23 8.73 24.20
C ILE A 253 8.24 9.89 24.27
N ALA A 254 7.94 10.53 23.13
CA ALA A 254 6.99 11.63 23.07
C ALA A 254 5.58 11.19 23.50
N LEU A 255 5.13 10.01 23.06
CA LEU A 255 3.82 9.46 23.42
C LEU A 255 3.74 9.03 24.89
N THR A 256 4.83 8.52 25.47
CA THR A 256 4.88 8.13 26.89
C THR A 256 4.72 9.33 27.84
N ARG A 257 5.01 10.54 27.37
CA ARG A 257 4.87 11.78 28.16
C ARG A 257 3.47 12.41 28.09
N VAL A 258 2.55 11.83 27.33
CA VAL A 258 1.18 12.33 27.25
C VAL A 258 0.43 11.90 28.52
N PRO A 259 -0.08 12.85 29.33
CA PRO A 259 -0.70 12.54 30.62
C PRO A 259 -2.09 11.88 30.49
N ASP A 260 -2.77 12.07 29.37
CA ASP A 260 -4.13 11.58 29.11
C ASP A 260 -4.17 10.37 28.15
N ALA A 261 -5.37 9.81 27.97
CA ALA A 261 -5.61 8.76 26.98
C ALA A 261 -5.12 9.19 25.58
N LEU A 262 -4.32 8.33 24.95
CA LEU A 262 -3.76 8.60 23.63
C LEU A 262 -4.87 8.74 22.59
N THR A 263 -4.74 9.78 21.75
CA THR A 263 -5.61 9.99 20.59
C THR A 263 -4.76 10.02 19.33
N PRO A 264 -5.34 9.74 18.14
CA PRO A 264 -4.62 9.84 16.87
C PRO A 264 -4.01 11.24 16.61
N GLN A 265 -4.53 12.29 17.26
CA GLN A 265 -4.00 13.64 17.12
C GLN A 265 -2.63 13.81 17.79
N HIS A 266 -2.32 13.02 18.83
CA HIS A 266 -1.02 13.07 19.49
C HIS A 266 0.12 12.60 18.58
N LEU A 267 -0.18 11.74 17.60
CA LEU A 267 0.79 11.29 16.60
C LEU A 267 1.25 12.42 15.65
N VAL A 268 0.39 13.42 15.41
CA VAL A 268 0.70 14.57 14.55
C VAL A 268 1.75 15.49 15.18
N VAL A 269 1.81 15.56 16.52
CA VAL A 269 2.45 16.64 17.27
C VAL A 269 3.88 16.33 17.71
N ALA A 270 4.31 15.07 17.73
CA ALA A 270 5.69 14.71 18.07
C ALA A 270 6.65 15.27 17.01
N ARG A 271 7.26 16.42 17.35
CA ARG A 271 8.31 17.13 16.60
C ARG A 271 9.66 16.84 17.22
#